data_AF-A0A3D1Y0C8-F1
#
_entry.id   AF-A0A3D1Y0C8-F1
#
_cell.length_a   1.000
_cell.length_b   1.000
_cell.length_c   1.000
_cell.angle_alpha   90.00
_cell.angle_beta   90.00
_cell.angle_gamma   90.00
#
_symmetry.space_group_name_H-M   'P 1'
#
loop_
_entity.id
_entity.type
_entity.pdbx_description
1 polymer ?
#
loop_
_entity_poly.entity_id
_entity_poly.type
_entity_poly.pdbx_seq_one_letter_code
_entity_poly.pdbx_strand_id
1 'polypeptide(L)' 'MNGWKIRVLGVFLMIVGGFLFVWSVRDIQSEWPQILVGLLSVLSTAMGFALTIMPLDISEDNQE' A
#
# COMPACT_ATOMS: atom_id res chain seq x y z
N MET A 1 19.95 -1.33 7.94
CA MET A 1 18.87 -0.61 8.70
C MET A 1 17.75 0.00 7.84
N ASN A 2 17.96 0.25 6.54
CA ASN A 2 16.94 0.89 5.69
C ASN A 2 15.83 -0.06 5.20
N GLY A 3 16.12 -1.36 5.03
CA GLY A 3 15.12 -2.34 4.55
C GLY A 3 13.89 -2.47 5.46
N TRP A 4 14.09 -2.37 6.78
CA TRP A 4 12.98 -2.41 7.75
C TRP A 4 12.02 -1.22 7.59
N LYS A 5 12.54 -0.01 7.29
CA LYS A 5 11.71 1.19 7.13
C LYS A 5 10.75 1.07 5.94
N ILE A 6 11.22 0.45 4.85
CA ILE A 6 10.41 0.23 3.64
C ILE A 6 9.34 -0.85 3.89
N ARG A 7 9.64 -1.89 4.68
CA ARG A 7 8.62 -2.86 5.12
C ARG A 7 7.55 -2.23 5.99
N VAL A 8 7.93 -1.37 6.95
CA VAL A 8 6.98 -0.62 7.78
C VAL A 8 6.13 0.31 6.92
N LEU A 9 6.72 0.95 5.92
CA LEU A 9 5.98 1.75 4.94
C LEU A 9 4.99 0.89 4.16
N GLY A 10 5.39 -0.30 3.71
CA GLY A 10 4.50 -1.26 3.04
C GLY A 10 3.29 -1.67 3.89
N VAL A 11 3.51 -2.00 5.17
CA VAL A 11 2.43 -2.32 6.12
C VAL A 11 1.51 -1.12 6.33
N PHE A 12 2.07 0.08 6.47
CA PHE A 12 1.28 1.30 6.59
C PHE A 12 0.39 1.54 5.36
N LEU A 13 0.92 1.33 4.15
CA LEU A 13 0.13 1.39 2.91
C LEU A 13 -1.00 0.36 2.88
N MET A 14 -0.78 -0.86 3.36
CA MET A 14 -1.85 -1.87 3.45
C MET A 14 -2.98 -1.44 4.39
N ILE A 15 -2.65 -0.82 5.53
CA ILE A 15 -3.64 -0.29 6.47
C ILE A 15 -4.44 0.84 5.82
N VAL A 16 -3.76 1.76 5.13
CA VAL A 16 -4.41 2.88 4.40
C VAL A 16 -5.31 2.35 3.29
N GLY A 17 -4.87 1.35 2.52
CA GLY A 17 -5.68 0.70 1.49
C GLY A 17 -6.96 0.07 2.06
N GLY A 18 -6.85 -0.68 3.16
CA GLY A 18 -8.01 -1.24 3.85
C GLY A 18 -8.98 -0.18 4.38
N PHE A 19 -8.46 0.93 4.92
CA PHE A 19 -9.29 2.06 5.36
C PHE A 19 -10.04 2.72 4.18
N LEU A 20 -9.33 2.98 3.07
CA LEU A 20 -9.92 3.53 1.85
C LEU A 20 -10.98 2.59 1.25
N PHE A 21 -10.80 1.28 1.38
CA PHE A 21 -11.80 0.30 0.97
C PHE A 21 -13.10 0.48 1.76
N VAL A 22 -13.01 0.46 3.09
CA VAL A 22 -14.16 0.62 3.99
C VAL A 22 -14.85 1.96 3.73
N TRP A 23 -14.08 3.02 3.54
CA TRP A 23 -14.61 4.34 3.24
C TRP A 23 -15.33 4.39 1.88
N SER A 24 -14.78 3.73 0.86
CA SER A 24 -15.41 3.56 -0.45
C SER A 24 -16.76 2.87 -0.34
N VAL A 25 -16.86 1.74 0.36
CA VAL A 25 -18.13 0.99 0.46
C VAL A 25 -19.15 1.61 1.42
N ARG A 26 -18.71 2.35 2.44
CA ARG A 26 -19.59 2.83 3.52
C ARG A 26 -20.10 4.25 3.30
N ASP A 27 -19.22 5.17 2.90
CA ASP A 27 -19.54 6.60 2.90
C ASP A 27 -19.80 7.14 1.48
N ILE A 28 -19.30 6.48 0.43
CA ILE A 28 -19.49 6.93 -0.95
C ILE A 28 -20.71 6.22 -1.55
N GLN A 29 -21.77 6.99 -1.80
CA GLN A 29 -23.00 6.51 -2.45
C GLN A 29 -23.05 6.76 -3.96
N SER A 30 -22.14 7.60 -4.46
CA SER A 30 -22.04 7.89 -5.89
C SER A 30 -21.14 6.84 -6.56
N GLU A 31 -21.66 6.22 -7.62
CA GLU A 31 -21.07 5.09 -8.36
C GLU A 31 -19.64 5.35 -8.87
N TRP A 32 -19.38 6.47 -9.54
CA TRP A 32 -18.06 6.77 -10.11
C TRP A 32 -16.98 7.04 -9.04
N PRO A 33 -17.22 7.92 -8.04
CA PRO A 33 -16.27 8.10 -6.94
C PRO A 33 -16.02 6.82 -6.14
N GLN A 34 -17.05 5.99 -5.95
CA GLN A 34 -16.91 4.73 -5.22
C GLN A 34 -15.93 3.79 -5.93
N ILE A 35 -16.10 3.61 -7.25
CA ILE A 35 -15.21 2.78 -8.08
C ILE A 35 -13.77 3.31 -8.05
N LEU A 36 -13.57 4.62 -8.22
CA LEU A 36 -12.23 5.22 -8.22
C LEU A 36 -11.52 5.03 -6.88
N VAL A 37 -12.21 5.27 -5.76
CA VAL A 37 -11.63 5.09 -4.42
C VAL A 37 -11.43 3.61 -4.10
N GLY A 38 -12.32 2.73 -4.56
CA GLY A 38 -12.17 1.28 -4.44
C GLY A 38 -10.93 0.76 -5.19
N LEU A 39 -10.75 1.18 -6.44
CA LEU A 39 -9.56 0.85 -7.25
C LEU A 39 -8.28 1.42 -6.62
N LEU A 40 -8.32 2.66 -6.11
CA LEU A 40 -7.19 3.27 -5.41
C LEU A 40 -6.82 2.49 -4.14
N SER A 41 -7.82 2.01 -3.39
CA SER A 41 -7.64 1.14 -2.23
C SER A 41 -6.94 -0.16 -2.59
N VAL A 42 -7.40 -0.83 -3.67
CA VAL A 42 -6.80 -2.09 -4.14
C VAL A 42 -5.37 -1.85 -4.61
N LEU A 43 -5.14 -0.77 -5.35
CA LEU A 43 -3.80 -0.36 -5.79
C LEU A 43 -2.87 -0.11 -4.59
N SER A 44 -3.34 0.64 -3.59
CA SER A 44 -2.57 0.96 -2.39
C SER A 44 -2.23 -0.29 -1.59
N THR A 45 -3.19 -1.22 -1.44
CA THR A 45 -2.98 -2.50 -0.75
C THR A 45 -1.99 -3.38 -1.51
N ALA A 46 -2.12 -3.49 -2.83
CA ALA A 46 -1.22 -4.27 -3.67
C ALA A 46 0.21 -3.70 -3.66
N MET A 47 0.35 -2.37 -3.70
CA MET A 47 1.65 -1.71 -3.61
C MET A 47 2.28 -1.88 -2.23
N GLY A 48 1.48 -1.76 -1.15
CA GLY A 48 1.94 -2.03 0.21
C GLY A 48 2.43 -3.47 0.36
N PHE A 49 1.68 -4.43 -0.17
CA PHE A 49 2.06 -5.84 -0.20
C PHE A 49 3.36 -6.06 -0.99
N ALA A 50 3.48 -5.50 -2.19
CA ALA A 50 4.69 -5.58 -3.00
C ALA A 50 5.94 -5.07 -2.25
N LEU A 51 5.83 -3.94 -1.54
CA LEU A 51 6.92 -3.39 -0.74
C LEU A 51 7.30 -4.28 0.45
N THR A 52 6.35 -5.04 1.01
CA THR A 52 6.66 -5.97 2.11
C THR A 52 7.40 -7.23 1.65
N ILE A 53 7.08 -7.74 0.45
CA ILE A 53 7.69 -8.97 -0.09
C ILE A 53 8.95 -8.71 -0.93
N MET A 54 9.22 -7.45 -1.30
CA MET A 54 10.39 -7.09 -2.08
C MET A 54 11.68 -7.49 -1.34
N PRO A 55 12.62 -8.20 -1.98
CA PRO A 55 13.93 -8.49 -1.40
C PRO A 55 14.77 -7.21 -1.40
N LEU A 56 14.73 -6.49 -0.28
CA LEU A 56 15.45 -5.22 -0.08
C LEU A 56 16.91 -5.40 0.34
N ASP A 57 17.37 -6.64 0.51
CA ASP A 57 18.76 -6.98 0.86
C ASP A 57 19.76 -6.71 -0.28
N ILE A 58 19.30 -6.26 -1.46
CA ILE A 58 20.16 -5.98 -2.63
C ILE A 58 20.80 -4.58 -2.54
N SER A 59 20.43 -3.75 -1.54
CA SER A 59 20.89 -2.35 -1.43
C SER A 59 21.96 -2.09 -0.37
N GLU A 60 22.43 -3.11 0.36
CA GLU A 60 23.54 -2.94 1.33
C GLU A 60 24.93 -3.31 0.73
N ASP A 61 25.02 -3.70 -0.54
CA ASP A 61 26.28 -4.13 -1.21
C ASP A 61 26.73 -3.21 -2.38
N ASN A 62 26.41 -1.91 -2.32
CA ASN A 62 26.93 -0.90 -3.26
C ASN A 62 27.54 0.29 -2.50
N GLN A 63 28.39 -0.05 -1.52
CA GLN A 63 29.35 0.88 -0.92
C GLN A 63 30.76 0.28 -0.99
N GLU A 64 31.22 -0.06 -2.20
CA GLU A 64 32.65 -0.06 -2.56
C GLU A 64 32.83 0.62 -3.92
#